data_AF-A0A7X5Q334-F1
#
_entry.id   AF-A0A7X5Q334-F1
#
_cell.length_a   1.000
_cell.length_b   1.000
_cell.length_c   1.000
_cell.angle_alpha   90.00
_cell.angle_beta   90.00
_cell.angle_gamma   90.00
#
_symmetry.space_group_name_H-M   'P 1'
#
loop_
_entity.id
_entity.type
_entity.pdbx_description
1 polymer ?
#
loop_
_entity_poly.entity_id
_entity_poly.type
_entity_poly.pdbx_seq_one_letter_code
_entity_poly.pdbx_strand_id
1 'polypeptide(L)'
;MSKDREPLENFLKNLPHIFDEKYQEKNWIKRERDHHGEFDQFLNSLCDDCEDCLHIYNPLNLNKKQLQAMLKFYSHFEPFYQDYEGLYNDQKSSEWKKILKAAKEILKAFNYTRESG
;
A
#
# COMPACT_ATOMS: atom_id res chain seq x y z
N MET A 1 -8.40 22.38 -1.16
CA MET A 1 -8.39 21.00 -1.70
C MET A 1 -9.75 20.40 -1.38
N SER A 2 -10.41 19.71 -2.32
CA SER A 2 -11.71 19.10 -2.01
C SER A 2 -11.51 17.91 -1.07
N LYS A 3 -12.44 17.69 -0.15
CA LYS A 3 -12.41 16.54 0.78
C LYS A 3 -12.35 15.19 0.06
N ASP A 4 -12.76 15.18 -1.21
CA ASP A 4 -12.80 13.98 -2.06
C ASP A 4 -11.40 13.44 -2.44
N ARG A 5 -10.32 14.19 -2.18
CA ARG A 5 -8.94 13.75 -2.46
C ARG A 5 -8.18 13.18 -1.27
N GLU A 6 -8.75 13.28 -0.07
CA GLU A 6 -8.13 12.81 1.16
C GLU A 6 -7.69 11.33 1.11
N PRO A 7 -8.50 10.38 0.57
CA PRO A 7 -8.07 8.98 0.46
C PRO A 7 -6.83 8.81 -0.43
N LEU A 8 -6.75 9.55 -1.55
CA LEU A 8 -5.62 9.47 -2.48
C LEU A 8 -4.34 10.04 -1.86
N GLU A 9 -4.46 11.12 -1.10
CA GLU A 9 -3.33 11.74 -0.41
C GLU A 9 -2.81 10.84 0.71
N ASN A 10 -3.70 10.25 1.51
CA ASN A 10 -3.35 9.26 2.52
C ASN A 10 -2.70 8.03 1.90
N PHE A 11 -3.30 7.47 0.85
CA PHE A 11 -2.75 6.33 0.12
C PHE A 11 -1.32 6.61 -0.38
N LEU A 12 -1.11 7.71 -1.11
CA LEU A 12 0.19 8.06 -1.68
C LEU A 12 1.24 8.39 -0.61
N LYS A 13 0.83 8.96 0.52
CA LYS A 13 1.69 9.23 1.67
C LYS A 13 2.09 7.94 2.40
N ASN A 14 1.16 7.00 2.51
CA ASN A 14 1.35 5.74 3.24
C ASN A 14 2.11 4.69 2.42
N LEU A 15 1.89 4.66 1.11
CA LEU A 15 2.46 3.66 0.19
C LEU A 15 4.00 3.53 0.25
N PRO A 16 4.80 4.60 0.41
CA PRO A 16 6.25 4.47 0.57
C PRO A 16 6.68 3.68 1.82
N HIS A 17 5.87 3.63 2.88
CA HIS A 17 6.21 2.91 4.10
C HIS A 17 6.24 1.39 3.91
N ILE A 18 5.60 0.84 2.87
CA ILE A 18 5.72 -0.59 2.54
C ILE A 18 7.14 -1.00 2.15
N PHE A 19 8.02 -0.04 1.83
CA PHE A 19 9.42 -0.29 1.48
C PHE A 19 10.36 -0.20 2.68
N ASP A 20 9.88 0.16 3.87
CA ASP A 20 10.73 0.25 5.05
C ASP A 20 11.02 -1.16 5.56
N GLU A 21 12.17 -1.70 5.16
CA GLU A 21 12.62 -3.04 5.54
C GLU A 21 12.82 -3.17 7.04
N LYS A 22 13.23 -2.10 7.74
CA LYS A 22 13.41 -2.12 9.20
C LYS A 22 12.06 -2.16 9.92
N TYR A 23 11.09 -1.36 9.46
CA TYR A 23 9.73 -1.36 10.00
C TYR A 23 9.06 -2.72 9.77
N GLN A 24 9.20 -3.30 8.57
CA GLN A 24 8.76 -4.67 8.27
C GLN A 24 9.43 -5.68 9.19
N GLU A 25 10.76 -5.67 9.30
CA GLU A 25 11.47 -6.64 10.15
C GLU A 25 11.03 -6.55 11.62
N LYS A 26 10.87 -5.33 12.14
CA LYS A 26 10.50 -5.08 13.54
C LYS A 26 9.06 -5.49 13.85
N ASN A 27 8.10 -5.02 13.05
CA ASN A 27 6.68 -5.08 13.38
C ASN A 27 5.95 -6.25 12.71
N TRP A 28 6.45 -6.75 11.59
CA TRP A 28 5.89 -7.92 10.90
C TRP A 28 6.62 -9.21 11.25
N ILE A 29 7.95 -9.25 11.10
CA ILE A 29 8.74 -10.48 11.20
C ILE A 29 9.08 -10.84 12.65
N LYS A 30 9.72 -9.92 13.37
CA LYS A 30 10.14 -10.12 14.77
C LYS A 30 8.98 -9.98 15.74
N ARG A 31 7.92 -9.28 15.34
CA ARG A 31 6.74 -8.96 16.16
C ARG A 31 7.17 -8.55 17.57
N GLU A 32 8.08 -7.57 17.64
CA GLU A 32 8.59 -7.11 18.93
C GLU A 32 7.41 -6.72 19.84
N ARG A 33 7.45 -7.17 21.11
CA ARG A 33 6.27 -7.32 21.98
C ARG A 33 5.41 -6.05 22.16
N ASP A 34 5.98 -4.88 21.92
CA ASP A 34 5.30 -3.59 22.10
C ASP A 34 4.57 -3.08 20.83
N HIS A 35 4.69 -3.79 19.70
CA HIS A 35 4.17 -3.37 18.39
C HIS A 35 3.38 -4.47 17.66
N HIS A 36 2.91 -5.48 18.40
CA HIS A 36 2.08 -6.55 17.84
C HIS A 36 0.85 -5.95 17.13
N GLY A 37 0.74 -6.19 15.82
CA GLY A 37 -0.39 -5.77 15.00
C GLY A 37 -0.26 -4.37 14.39
N GLU A 38 0.81 -3.61 14.64
CA GLU A 38 1.00 -2.31 13.98
C GLU A 38 1.16 -2.45 12.46
N PHE A 39 1.91 -3.45 12.01
CA PHE A 39 2.06 -3.70 10.58
C PHE A 39 0.74 -4.16 9.96
N ASP A 40 -0.03 -4.97 10.69
CA ASP A 40 -1.34 -5.45 10.25
C ASP A 40 -2.31 -4.26 10.10
N GLN A 41 -2.40 -3.39 11.12
CA GLN A 41 -3.19 -2.15 11.05
C GLN A 41 -2.76 -1.23 9.90
N PHE A 42 -1.45 -1.13 9.66
CA PHE A 42 -0.92 -0.39 8.51
C PHE A 42 -1.37 -0.99 7.18
N LEU A 43 -1.30 -2.32 7.02
CA LEU A 43 -1.77 -3.00 5.81
C LEU A 43 -3.28 -2.82 5.60
N ASN A 44 -4.08 -2.89 6.68
CA ASN A 44 -5.52 -2.62 6.63
C ASN A 44 -5.80 -1.21 6.11
N SER A 45 -5.19 -0.21 6.75
CA SER A 45 -5.37 1.19 6.36
C SER A 45 -4.94 1.43 4.91
N LEU A 46 -3.86 0.80 4.45
CA LEU A 46 -3.41 0.93 3.07
C LEU A 46 -4.35 0.24 2.07
N CYS A 47 -4.99 -0.87 2.48
CA CYS A 47 -5.98 -1.57 1.67
C CYS A 47 -7.24 -0.72 1.52
N ASP A 48 -7.78 -0.24 2.64
CA ASP A 48 -8.96 0.60 2.70
C ASP A 48 -8.76 1.90 1.89
N ASP A 49 -7.62 2.58 2.08
CA ASP A 49 -7.26 3.79 1.33
C ASP A 49 -7.22 3.52 -0.19
N CYS A 50 -6.70 2.36 -0.60
CA CYS A 50 -6.61 1.97 -2.01
C CYS A 50 -7.98 1.65 -2.61
N GLU A 51 -8.79 0.89 -1.87
CA GLU A 51 -10.14 0.53 -2.25
C GLU A 51 -11.02 1.78 -2.40
N ASP A 52 -10.98 2.68 -1.43
CA ASP A 52 -11.68 3.97 -1.48
C ASP A 52 -11.32 4.73 -2.74
N CYS A 53 -10.02 4.87 -3.05
CA CYS A 53 -9.57 5.52 -4.28
C CYS A 53 -10.13 4.87 -5.55
N LEU A 54 -10.29 3.55 -5.57
CA LEU A 54 -10.84 2.80 -6.70
C LEU A 54 -12.37 2.93 -6.79
N HIS A 55 -13.09 3.12 -5.69
CA HIS A 55 -14.54 3.39 -5.70
C HIS A 55 -14.86 4.82 -6.13
N ILE A 56 -14.05 5.81 -5.70
CA ILE A 56 -14.23 7.23 -6.03
C ILE A 56 -13.27 7.73 -7.12
N TYR A 57 -12.80 6.87 -8.03
CA TYR A 57 -11.77 7.22 -9.00
C TYR A 57 -12.15 8.36 -9.98
N ASN A 58 -13.44 8.50 -10.31
CA ASN A 58 -13.94 9.54 -11.21
C ASN A 58 -13.69 10.96 -10.66
N PRO A 59 -14.11 11.32 -9.43
CA PRO A 59 -13.82 12.63 -8.84
C PRO A 59 -12.33 12.88 -8.58
N LEU A 60 -11.49 11.83 -8.51
CA LEU A 60 -10.03 11.98 -8.33
C LEU A 60 -9.31 12.50 -9.59
N ASN A 61 -9.96 12.50 -10.76
CA ASN A 61 -9.37 12.86 -12.06
C ASN A 61 -8.11 12.05 -12.38
N LEU A 62 -8.11 10.76 -12.04
CA LEU A 62 -7.00 9.86 -12.35
C LEU A 62 -6.90 9.64 -13.85
N ASN A 63 -5.69 9.74 -14.40
CA ASN A 63 -5.46 9.34 -15.78
C ASN A 63 -5.42 7.80 -15.89
N LYS A 64 -5.55 7.28 -17.12
CA LYS A 64 -5.56 5.83 -17.39
C LYS A 64 -4.34 5.09 -16.81
N LYS A 65 -3.14 5.69 -16.84
CA LYS A 65 -1.93 5.05 -16.31
C LYS A 65 -1.96 4.94 -14.79
N GLN A 66 -2.42 5.99 -14.11
CA GLN A 66 -2.58 6.02 -12.65
C GLN A 66 -3.60 4.98 -12.20
N LEU A 67 -4.78 4.95 -12.83
CA LEU A 67 -5.83 3.97 -12.52
C LEU A 67 -5.34 2.53 -12.76
N GLN A 68 -4.65 2.27 -13.88
CA GLN A 68 -4.10 0.93 -14.18
C GLN A 68 -3.05 0.50 -13.16
N ALA A 69 -2.19 1.41 -12.70
CA ALA A 69 -1.20 1.09 -11.67
C ALA A 69 -1.86 0.74 -10.33
N MET A 70 -2.91 1.48 -9.94
CA MET A 70 -3.68 1.21 -8.71
C MET A 70 -4.43 -0.12 -8.79
N LEU A 71 -5.14 -0.39 -9.89
CA LEU A 71 -5.82 -1.68 -10.10
C LEU A 71 -4.86 -2.86 -10.03
N LYS A 72 -3.68 -2.73 -10.65
CA LYS A 72 -2.65 -3.78 -10.63
C LYS A 72 -2.14 -4.03 -9.22
N PHE A 73 -1.85 -2.98 -8.46
CA PHE A 73 -1.46 -3.12 -7.06
C PHE A 73 -2.56 -3.82 -6.25
N TYR A 74 -3.80 -3.33 -6.34
CA TYR A 74 -4.93 -3.88 -5.59
C TYR A 74 -5.15 -5.37 -5.88
N SER A 75 -5.05 -5.79 -7.16
CA SER A 75 -5.20 -7.20 -7.55
C SER A 75 -4.17 -8.16 -6.96
N HIS A 76 -3.03 -7.64 -6.50
CA HIS A 76 -2.01 -8.42 -5.77
C HIS A 76 -2.16 -8.25 -4.26
N PHE A 77 -2.53 -7.05 -3.82
CA PHE A 77 -2.53 -6.65 -2.43
C PHE A 77 -3.72 -7.20 -1.64
N GLU A 78 -4.94 -7.08 -2.18
CA GLU A 78 -6.16 -7.54 -1.48
C GLU A 78 -6.12 -9.06 -1.22
N PRO A 79 -5.81 -9.95 -2.18
CA PRO A 79 -5.75 -11.38 -1.90
C PRO A 79 -4.63 -11.74 -0.92
N PHE A 80 -3.46 -11.12 -1.07
CA PHE A 80 -2.34 -11.30 -0.14
C PHE A 80 -2.73 -10.91 1.29
N TYR A 81 -3.50 -9.83 1.44
CA TYR A 81 -3.97 -9.34 2.73
C TYR A 81 -5.07 -10.24 3.33
N GLN A 82 -6.04 -10.70 2.54
CA GLN A 82 -7.09 -11.60 3.02
C GLN A 82 -6.52 -12.94 3.53
N ASP A 83 -5.45 -13.45 2.89
CA ASP A 83 -4.76 -14.67 3.31
C ASP A 83 -3.65 -14.45 4.36
N TYR A 84 -3.46 -13.19 4.81
CA TYR A 84 -2.32 -12.78 5.63
C TYR A 84 -2.30 -13.40 7.04
N GLU A 85 -3.46 -13.85 7.58
CA GLU A 85 -3.56 -14.47 8.92
C GLU A 85 -2.66 -15.71 9.13
N GLY A 86 -2.05 -16.27 8.07
CA GLY A 86 -1.11 -17.40 8.15
C GLY A 86 0.35 -17.11 7.78
N LEU A 87 0.70 -15.89 7.36
CA LEU A 87 1.90 -15.61 6.57
C LEU A 87 3.07 -15.00 7.37
N TYR A 88 3.38 -15.60 8.52
CA TYR A 88 4.57 -15.28 9.35
C TYR A 88 5.86 -15.71 8.64
N ASN A 89 6.27 -14.98 7.58
CA ASN A 89 7.60 -14.96 6.90
C ASN A 89 7.52 -14.52 5.43
N ASP A 90 6.39 -13.98 4.98
CA ASP A 90 6.10 -13.85 3.54
C ASP A 90 6.74 -12.64 2.86
N GLN A 91 7.59 -11.87 3.56
CA GLN A 91 8.36 -10.77 2.98
C GLN A 91 9.31 -11.23 1.85
N LYS A 92 9.66 -12.52 1.80
CA LYS A 92 10.45 -13.11 0.70
C LYS A 92 9.59 -13.70 -0.41
N SER A 93 8.27 -13.72 -0.24
CA SER A 93 7.36 -14.37 -1.17
C SER A 93 7.36 -13.69 -2.52
N SER A 94 7.03 -14.50 -3.53
CA SER A 94 6.90 -13.97 -4.89
C SER A 94 5.77 -12.94 -4.97
N GLU A 95 4.76 -13.05 -4.11
CA GLU A 95 3.61 -12.15 -4.10
C GLU A 95 3.96 -10.81 -3.46
N TRP A 96 4.65 -10.80 -2.30
CA TRP A 96 5.14 -9.56 -1.70
C TRP A 96 6.04 -8.78 -2.67
N LYS A 97 6.91 -9.46 -3.43
CA LYS A 97 7.73 -8.83 -4.46
C LYS A 97 6.90 -8.20 -5.59
N LYS A 98 5.78 -8.82 -5.98
CA LYS A 98 4.86 -8.24 -6.98
C LYS A 98 4.17 -6.99 -6.42
N ILE A 99 3.73 -7.03 -5.16
CA ILE A 99 3.15 -5.88 -4.44
C ILE A 99 4.14 -4.71 -4.40
N LEU A 100 5.38 -4.96 -3.95
CA LEU A 100 6.44 -3.94 -3.93
C LEU A 100 6.71 -3.35 -5.32
N LYS A 101 6.70 -4.18 -6.37
CA LYS A 101 6.89 -3.71 -7.75
C LYS A 101 5.71 -2.84 -8.20
N ALA A 102 4.47 -3.27 -7.95
CA ALA A 102 3.27 -2.52 -8.31
C ALA A 102 3.19 -1.18 -7.56
N ALA A 103 3.55 -1.15 -6.27
CA ALA A 103 3.64 0.07 -5.49
C ALA A 103 4.64 1.08 -6.08
N LYS A 104 5.82 0.62 -6.57
CA LYS A 104 6.77 1.49 -7.29
C LYS A 104 6.20 2.02 -8.59
N GLU A 105 5.37 1.24 -9.29
CA GLU A 105 4.70 1.68 -10.51
C GLU A 105 3.66 2.76 -10.23
N ILE A 106 2.92 2.67 -9.10
CA ILE A 106 2.02 3.73 -8.63
C ILE A 106 2.81 5.01 -8.35
N LEU A 107 3.83 4.96 -7.50
CA LEU A 107 4.61 6.16 -7.14
C LEU A 107 5.16 6.87 -8.39
N LYS A 108 5.63 6.10 -9.38
CA LYS A 108 6.03 6.65 -10.69
C LYS A 108 4.87 7.25 -11.48
N ALA A 109 3.72 6.58 -11.54
CA ALA A 109 2.55 7.08 -12.27
C ALA A 109 1.99 8.39 -11.68
N PHE A 110 2.20 8.61 -10.39
CA PHE A 110 1.82 9.83 -9.68
C PHE A 110 2.94 10.87 -9.58
N ASN A 111 4.12 10.61 -10.15
CA ASN A 111 5.32 11.42 -9.97
C ASN A 111 5.62 11.73 -8.49
N TYR A 112 5.31 10.78 -7.61
CA TYR A 112 5.54 10.88 -6.19
C TYR A 112 7.00 10.47 -5.93
N THR A 113 7.93 11.41 -6.11
CA THR A 113 9.30 11.26 -5.63
C THR A 113 9.32 11.50 -4.13
N ARG A 114 10.15 10.74 -3.41
CA ARG A 114 10.36 10.85 -1.96
C ARG A 114 11.13 12.14 -1.61
N GLU A 115 10.65 13.28 -2.11
CA GLU A 115 11.16 14.64 -1.90
C GLU A 115 10.05 15.49 -1.27
N SER A 116 9.55 15.05 -0.12
CA SER A 116 8.67 15.83 0.76
C SER A 116 8.74 15.18 2.14
N GLY A 117 9.85 15.42 2.83
CA GLY A 117 10.15 14.89 4.17
C GLY A 117 11.58 15.21 4.54
#